data_AF-A0A9P0JZI5-F1
#
_entry.id   AF-A0A9P0JZI5-F1
#
_cell.length_a   1.000
_cell.length_b   1.000
_cell.length_c   1.000
_cell.angle_alpha   90.00
_cell.angle_beta   90.00
_cell.angle_gamma   90.00
#
_symmetry.space_group_name_H-M   'P 1'
#
loop_
_entity.id
_entity.type
_entity.pdbx_description
1 polymer ?
#
loop_
_entity_poly.entity_id
_entity_poly.type
_entity_poly.pdbx_seq_one_letter_code
_entity_poly.pdbx_strand_id
1 'polypeptide(L)'
;MEQLGEMETEARRRLSLCRPHLQRLRSLLEMNNTVDDPSPKECMIEAYKYLRHCEKLVDKYKERKNSELEDEYISKIDSALKALEFDSNSLTIFKDGSGEGTHHMFFNFENTELYKLLHGESRQGLKKLMESIEQDIHIPMKKFLEKLEMVNLKTYYTLTV
;
A
#
# COMPACT_ATOMS: atom_id res chain seq x y z
N MET A 1 -4.41 2.14 26.10
CA MET A 1 -4.53 3.46 25.44
C MET A 1 -3.32 3.77 24.57
N GLU A 2 -2.09 3.62 25.07
CA GLU A 2 -0.84 3.93 24.32
C GLU A 2 -0.73 3.21 22.97
N GLN A 3 -0.99 1.90 22.93
CA GLN A 3 -0.98 1.12 21.68
C GLN A 3 -1.99 1.67 20.65
N LEU A 4 -3.18 2.13 21.06
CA LEU A 4 -4.23 2.72 20.19
C LEU A 4 -3.78 4.03 19.55
N GLY A 5 -3.17 4.93 20.32
CA GLY A 5 -2.57 6.15 19.79
C GLY A 5 -1.42 5.87 18.81
N GLU A 6 -0.57 4.88 19.09
CA GLU A 6 0.50 4.46 18.17
C GLU A 6 -0.05 3.94 16.84
N MET A 7 -1.14 3.15 16.87
CA MET A 7 -1.75 2.61 15.65
C MET A 7 -2.45 3.68 14.82
N GLU A 8 -3.10 4.65 15.47
CA GLU A 8 -3.68 5.81 14.77
C GLU A 8 -2.57 6.61 14.08
N THR A 9 -1.50 6.90 14.81
CA THR A 9 -0.34 7.63 14.29
C THR A 9 0.29 6.89 13.10
N GLU A 10 0.42 5.57 13.20
CA GLU A 10 0.95 4.75 12.12
C GLU A 10 0.00 4.73 10.91
N ALA A 11 -1.31 4.52 11.10
CA ALA A 11 -2.29 4.53 10.03
C ALA A 11 -2.29 5.86 9.28
N ARG A 12 -2.26 6.98 10.00
CA ARG A 12 -2.18 8.33 9.44
C ARG A 12 -0.88 8.54 8.67
N ARG A 13 0.25 8.11 9.23
CA ARG A 13 1.57 8.17 8.58
C ARG A 13 1.59 7.38 7.28
N ARG A 14 1.09 6.13 7.29
CA ARG A 14 1.07 5.27 6.10
C ARG A 14 0.16 5.84 5.02
N LEU A 15 -1.04 6.31 5.36
CA LEU A 15 -1.93 7.00 4.40
C LEU A 15 -1.26 8.23 3.76
N SER A 16 -0.54 9.02 4.55
CA SER A 16 0.21 10.17 4.04
C SER A 16 1.31 9.76 3.04
N LEU A 17 2.05 8.70 3.34
CA LEU A 17 3.10 8.16 2.46
C LEU A 17 2.53 7.47 1.21
N CYS A 18 1.36 6.84 1.30
CA CYS A 18 0.67 6.23 0.16
C CYS A 18 0.14 7.27 -0.85
N ARG A 19 -0.25 8.46 -0.38
CA ARG A 19 -0.90 9.50 -1.19
C ARG A 19 -0.13 9.88 -2.47
N PRO A 20 1.18 10.20 -2.43
CA PRO A 20 1.93 10.56 -3.65
C PRO A 20 1.97 9.41 -4.67
N HIS A 21 2.12 8.16 -4.22
CA HIS A 21 2.17 7.00 -5.10
C HIS A 21 0.82 6.69 -5.74
N LEU A 22 -0.26 6.79 -4.97
CA LEU A 22 -1.62 6.65 -5.51
C LEU A 22 -1.92 7.75 -6.55
N GLN A 23 -1.51 8.98 -6.29
CA GLN A 23 -1.68 10.08 -7.24
C GLN A 23 -0.87 9.83 -8.51
N ARG A 24 0.37 9.34 -8.40
CA ARG A 24 1.19 9.01 -9.56
C ARG A 24 0.59 7.89 -10.39
N LEU A 25 0.08 6.82 -9.77
CA LEU A 25 -0.61 5.74 -10.47
C LEU A 25 -1.86 6.22 -11.22
N ARG A 26 -2.66 7.14 -10.61
CA ARG A 26 -3.78 7.79 -11.31
C ARG A 26 -3.32 8.59 -12.51
N SER A 27 -2.26 9.39 -12.37
CA SER A 27 -1.71 10.15 -13.49
C SER A 27 -1.21 9.23 -14.62
N LEU A 28 -0.56 8.11 -14.28
CA LEU A 28 -0.13 7.11 -15.27
C LEU A 28 -1.32 6.46 -16.00
N LEU A 29 -2.44 6.25 -15.30
CA LEU A 29 -3.67 5.73 -15.90
C LEU A 29 -4.34 6.76 -16.82
N GLU A 30 -4.30 8.04 -16.46
CA GLU A 30 -4.92 9.17 -17.17
C GLU A 30 -4.09 9.68 -18.36
N MET A 31 -2.83 9.24 -18.54
CA MET A 31 -2.02 9.60 -19.70
C MET A 31 -2.73 9.17 -20.99
N ASN A 32 -3.35 10.12 -21.68
CA ASN A 32 -4.13 9.90 -22.91
C ASN A 32 -3.20 9.77 -24.12
N ASN A 33 -3.07 8.56 -24.68
CA ASN A 33 -2.74 8.20 -26.07
C ASN A 33 -1.86 9.14 -26.92
N THR A 34 -0.87 9.82 -26.36
CA THR A 34 0.15 10.53 -27.14
C THR A 34 1.47 9.84 -26.93
N VAL A 35 1.64 8.77 -27.71
CA VAL A 35 2.89 8.11 -28.08
C VAL A 35 3.50 7.13 -27.08
N ASP A 36 3.34 7.29 -25.75
CA ASP A 36 3.94 6.37 -24.78
C ASP A 36 2.90 5.78 -23.81
N ASP A 37 2.65 4.48 -23.89
CA ASP A 37 1.98 3.75 -22.80
C ASP A 37 2.80 3.91 -21.51
N PRO A 38 2.15 3.99 -20.33
CA PRO A 38 2.88 4.11 -19.08
C PRO A 38 3.84 2.93 -18.93
N SER A 39 5.12 3.24 -18.70
CA SER A 39 6.16 2.21 -18.62
C SER A 39 5.76 1.17 -17.56
N PRO A 40 5.71 -0.13 -17.91
CA PRO A 40 5.44 -1.19 -16.94
C PRO A 40 6.32 -1.09 -15.70
N LYS A 41 7.58 -0.70 -15.89
CA LYS A 41 8.55 -0.47 -14.81
C LYS A 41 8.11 0.66 -13.88
N GLU A 42 7.63 1.78 -14.42
CA GLU A 42 7.18 2.91 -13.62
C GLU A 42 5.91 2.57 -12.82
N CYS A 43 4.94 1.91 -13.47
CA CYS A 43 3.74 1.39 -12.80
C CYS A 43 4.11 0.45 -11.66
N MET A 44 5.03 -0.47 -11.89
CA MET A 44 5.51 -1.43 -10.88
C MET A 44 6.20 -0.72 -9.70
N ILE A 45 7.06 0.27 -9.96
CA ILE A 45 7.74 1.02 -8.90
C ILE A 45 6.73 1.74 -8.00
N GLU A 46 5.76 2.45 -8.58
CA GLU A 46 4.80 3.22 -7.81
C GLU A 46 3.80 2.32 -7.08
N ALA A 47 3.34 1.24 -7.71
CA ALA A 47 2.54 0.21 -7.07
C ALA A 47 3.27 -0.43 -5.89
N TYR A 48 4.53 -0.81 -6.08
CA TYR A 48 5.35 -1.41 -5.03
C TYR A 48 5.52 -0.47 -3.83
N LYS A 49 5.85 0.80 -4.06
CA LYS A 49 6.00 1.78 -2.98
C LYS A 49 4.69 1.96 -2.20
N TYR A 50 3.55 2.00 -2.90
CA TYR A 50 2.23 2.06 -2.27
C TYR A 50 1.97 0.81 -1.42
N LEU A 51 2.04 -0.38 -2.01
CA LEU A 51 1.70 -1.65 -1.37
C LEU A 51 2.61 -1.96 -0.18
N ARG A 52 3.89 -1.58 -0.25
CA ARG A 52 4.83 -1.70 0.88
C ARG A 52 4.38 -0.91 2.11
N HIS A 53 3.74 0.24 1.93
CA HIS A 53 3.20 1.01 3.06
C HIS A 53 1.96 0.36 3.64
N CYS A 54 1.15 -0.29 2.82
CA CYS A 54 -0.01 -1.07 3.23
C CYS A 54 0.40 -2.31 4.03
N GLU A 55 1.37 -3.08 3.52
CA GLU A 55 1.91 -4.26 4.21
C GLU A 55 2.49 -3.88 5.58
N LYS A 56 3.28 -2.80 5.66
CA LYS A 56 3.80 -2.30 6.95
C LYS A 56 2.71 -1.93 7.96
N LEU A 57 1.56 -1.43 7.49
CA LEU A 57 0.42 -1.16 8.36
C LEU A 57 -0.16 -2.46 8.93
N VAL A 58 -0.33 -3.47 8.07
CA VAL A 58 -0.80 -4.80 8.44
C VAL A 58 0.15 -5.47 9.43
N ASP A 59 1.46 -5.43 9.17
CA ASP A 59 2.47 -5.99 10.07
C ASP A 59 2.44 -5.30 11.42
N LYS A 60 2.38 -3.96 11.44
CA LYS A 60 2.31 -3.21 12.69
C LYS A 60 1.06 -3.54 13.50
N TYR A 61 -0.05 -3.81 12.81
CA TYR A 61 -1.27 -4.27 13.44
C TYR A 61 -1.09 -5.68 14.05
N LYS A 62 -0.52 -6.63 13.29
CA LYS A 62 -0.25 -8.01 13.74
C LYS A 62 0.75 -8.08 14.91
N GLU A 63 1.70 -7.14 15.00
CA GLU A 63 2.65 -7.02 16.12
C GLU A 63 1.99 -6.75 17.47
N ARG A 64 0.76 -6.24 17.49
CA ARG A 64 0.04 -6.04 18.75
C ARG A 64 -0.33 -7.40 19.35
N LYS A 65 0.39 -7.74 20.41
CA LYS A 65 0.36 -8.98 21.21
C LYS A 65 -1.02 -9.55 21.62
N ASN A 66 -2.13 -8.86 21.39
CA ASN A 66 -3.48 -9.23 21.82
C ASN A 66 -4.57 -8.99 20.75
N SER A 67 -4.27 -8.95 19.44
CA SER A 67 -5.33 -8.78 18.43
C SER A 67 -6.11 -10.09 18.22
N GLU A 68 -6.82 -10.58 19.24
CA GLU A 68 -7.87 -11.60 19.07
C GLU A 68 -9.06 -11.04 18.28
N LEU A 69 -9.20 -9.71 18.27
CA LEU A 69 -10.18 -9.01 17.45
C LEU A 69 -9.58 -8.74 16.08
N GLU A 70 -9.84 -9.62 15.12
CA GLU A 70 -9.61 -9.31 13.70
C GLU A 70 -10.33 -8.00 13.34
N ASP A 71 -9.59 -7.04 12.80
CA ASP A 71 -10.17 -5.83 12.22
C ASP A 71 -10.52 -6.09 10.76
N GLU A 72 -11.79 -5.99 10.41
CA GLU A 72 -12.29 -6.26 9.06
C GLU A 72 -11.55 -5.46 7.98
N TYR A 73 -11.12 -4.23 8.27
CA TYR A 73 -10.43 -3.38 7.31
C TYR A 73 -8.98 -3.85 7.12
N ILE A 74 -8.30 -4.23 8.20
CA ILE A 74 -6.96 -4.79 8.13
C ILE A 74 -6.98 -6.16 7.43
N SER A 75 -7.93 -7.03 7.74
CA SER A 75 -8.10 -8.33 7.07
C SER A 75 -8.39 -8.16 5.58
N LYS A 76 -9.17 -7.14 5.19
CA LYS A 76 -9.42 -6.82 3.78
C LYS A 76 -8.14 -6.37 3.07
N ILE A 77 -7.34 -5.50 3.69
CA ILE A 77 -6.04 -5.06 3.15
C ILE A 77 -5.08 -6.24 3.00
N ASP A 78 -4.94 -7.08 4.04
CA ASP A 78 -4.06 -8.26 4.05
C ASP A 78 -4.48 -9.26 2.95
N SER A 79 -5.78 -9.46 2.77
CA SER A 79 -6.32 -10.32 1.70
C SER A 79 -6.01 -9.78 0.32
N ALA A 80 -6.13 -8.46 0.11
CA ALA A 80 -5.79 -7.83 -1.16
C ALA A 80 -4.28 -7.93 -1.47
N LEU A 81 -3.41 -7.73 -0.47
CA LEU A 81 -1.97 -7.92 -0.62
C LEU A 81 -1.62 -9.36 -1.00
N LYS A 82 -2.25 -10.35 -0.35
CA LYS A 82 -2.10 -11.77 -0.68
C LYS A 82 -2.60 -12.11 -2.08
N ALA A 83 -3.74 -11.55 -2.50
CA ALA A 83 -4.28 -11.76 -3.84
C ALA A 83 -3.36 -11.20 -4.94
N LEU A 84 -2.61 -10.14 -4.65
CA LEU A 84 -1.58 -9.59 -5.51
C LEU A 84 -0.24 -10.34 -5.44
N GLU A 85 -0.15 -11.37 -4.58
CA GLU A 85 1.07 -12.09 -4.24
C GLU A 85 2.22 -11.12 -3.88
N PHE A 86 1.87 -10.06 -3.15
CA PHE A 86 2.81 -9.01 -2.77
C PHE A 86 3.70 -9.47 -1.60
N ASP A 87 5.01 -9.30 -1.76
CA ASP A 87 6.01 -9.45 -0.71
C ASP A 87 7.07 -8.34 -0.84
N SER A 88 7.19 -7.49 0.18
CA SER A 88 8.18 -6.40 0.15
C SER A 88 9.64 -6.85 0.28
N ASN A 89 9.91 -8.11 0.62
CA ASN A 89 11.28 -8.65 0.61
C ASN A 89 11.75 -9.03 -0.79
N SER A 90 10.83 -9.14 -1.74
CA SER A 90 11.14 -9.61 -3.08
C SER A 90 11.77 -8.53 -3.98
N LEU A 91 11.90 -7.28 -3.52
CA LEU A 91 12.66 -6.23 -4.22
C LEU A 91 14.13 -6.28 -3.80
N THR A 92 15.01 -6.60 -4.75
CA THR A 92 16.45 -6.45 -4.53
C THR A 92 16.92 -5.12 -5.09
N ILE A 93 17.45 -4.26 -4.22
CA ILE A 93 18.06 -2.99 -4.60
C ILE A 93 19.57 -3.18 -4.61
N PHE A 94 20.16 -3.25 -5.81
CA PHE A 94 21.62 -3.19 -5.92
C PHE A 94 22.04 -1.74 -5.97
N LYS A 95 22.96 -1.38 -5.07
CA LYS A 95 23.77 -0.17 -5.24
C LYS A 95 24.91 -0.55 -6.17
N ASP A 96 25.05 0.16 -7.29
CA ASP A 96 26.26 0.00 -8.06
C ASP A 96 27.47 0.44 -7.21
N GLY A 97 28.63 -0.16 -7.47
CA GLY A 97 29.88 0.17 -6.77
C GLY A 97 30.54 1.47 -7.24
N SER A 98 29.95 2.19 -8.20
CA SER A 98 30.48 3.41 -8.80
C SER A 98 30.20 4.67 -7.97
N GLY A 99 29.30 4.59 -6.99
CA GLY A 99 28.94 5.73 -6.14
C GLY A 99 28.06 6.76 -6.84
N GLU A 100 27.84 6.64 -8.15
CA GLU A 100 26.73 7.29 -8.84
C GLU A 100 25.44 6.52 -8.53
N GLY A 101 24.38 7.24 -8.16
CA GLY A 101 23.18 6.68 -7.53
C GLY A 101 22.26 5.85 -8.43
N THR A 102 22.79 5.03 -9.33
CA THR A 102 22.03 4.13 -10.18
C THR A 102 21.58 2.91 -9.37
N HIS A 103 20.43 3.03 -8.72
CA HIS A 103 19.79 1.90 -8.06
C HIS A 103 19.13 1.02 -9.12
N HIS A 104 19.78 -0.10 -9.45
CA HIS A 104 19.12 -1.13 -10.26
C HIS A 104 18.12 -1.86 -9.37
N MET A 105 16.83 -1.53 -9.55
CA MET A 105 15.73 -2.25 -8.93
C MET A 105 15.46 -3.51 -9.75
N PHE A 106 15.83 -4.67 -9.19
CA PHE A 106 15.43 -5.96 -9.72
C PHE A 106 14.23 -6.45 -8.95
N PHE A 107 13.14 -6.55 -9.68
CA PHE A 107 11.88 -7.10 -9.21
C PHE A 107 11.95 -8.61 -9.35
N ASN A 108 12.17 -9.33 -8.26
CA ASN A 108 12.28 -10.79 -8.29
C ASN A 108 10.89 -11.46 -8.26
N PHE A 109 9.89 -10.81 -8.87
CA PHE A 109 8.47 -11.18 -8.83
C PHE A 109 7.89 -11.47 -10.22
N GLU A 110 8.68 -11.94 -11.18
CA GLU A 110 8.19 -12.22 -12.55
C GLU A 110 7.00 -13.20 -12.61
N ASN A 111 6.70 -13.90 -11.50
CA ASN A 111 5.59 -14.83 -11.37
C ASN A 111 4.43 -14.34 -10.48
N THR A 112 4.50 -13.14 -9.90
CA THR A 112 3.42 -12.64 -9.04
C THR A 112 2.24 -12.11 -9.85
N GLU A 113 1.04 -12.19 -9.28
CA GLU A 113 -0.14 -11.55 -9.85
C GLU A 113 0.05 -10.05 -10.09
N LEU A 114 0.74 -9.33 -9.19
CA LEU A 114 1.11 -7.93 -9.41
C LEU A 114 1.93 -7.73 -10.69
N TYR A 115 2.96 -8.56 -10.92
CA TYR A 115 3.79 -8.45 -12.12
C TYR A 115 3.00 -8.81 -13.38
N LYS A 116 2.22 -9.90 -13.35
CA LYS A 116 1.39 -10.31 -14.49
C LYS A 116 0.41 -9.21 -14.91
N LEU A 117 -0.23 -8.56 -13.93
CA LEU A 117 -1.11 -7.41 -14.18
C LEU A 117 -0.37 -6.29 -14.91
N LEU A 118 0.82 -5.90 -14.47
CA LEU A 118 1.50 -4.71 -15.00
C LEU A 118 2.40 -4.97 -16.21
N HIS A 119 2.81 -6.22 -16.47
CA HIS A 119 3.74 -6.58 -17.56
C HIS A 119 3.02 -6.98 -18.87
N GLY A 120 1.85 -7.63 -18.82
CA GLY A 120 1.20 -8.21 -20.01
C GLY A 120 0.19 -7.31 -20.75
N GLU A 121 -0.55 -6.46 -20.01
CA GLU A 121 -1.60 -5.59 -20.54
C GLU A 121 -1.55 -4.22 -19.83
N SER A 122 -0.38 -3.58 -19.81
CA SER A 122 0.01 -2.50 -18.87
C SER A 122 -1.11 -1.52 -18.48
N ARG A 123 -1.90 -1.02 -19.44
CA ARG A 123 -3.03 -0.11 -19.14
C ARG A 123 -4.25 -0.81 -18.55
N GLN A 124 -4.71 -1.93 -19.11
CA GLN A 124 -5.86 -2.66 -18.58
C GLN A 124 -5.53 -3.29 -17.22
N GLY A 125 -4.31 -3.80 -17.08
CA GLY A 125 -3.77 -4.28 -15.82
C GLY A 125 -3.58 -3.18 -14.78
N LEU A 126 -3.06 -2.01 -15.17
CA LEU A 126 -3.01 -0.84 -14.28
C LEU A 126 -4.41 -0.40 -13.85
N LYS A 127 -5.39 -0.42 -14.76
CA LYS A 127 -6.78 -0.12 -14.42
C LYS A 127 -7.34 -1.10 -13.39
N LYS A 128 -7.20 -2.41 -13.61
CA LYS A 128 -7.61 -3.47 -12.67
C LYS A 128 -6.92 -3.32 -11.31
N LEU A 129 -5.61 -3.05 -11.33
CA LEU A 129 -4.83 -2.81 -10.12
C LEU A 129 -5.33 -1.58 -9.37
N MET A 130 -5.60 -0.47 -10.07
CA MET A 130 -6.13 0.75 -9.48
C MET A 130 -7.50 0.54 -8.86
N GLU A 131 -8.39 -0.18 -9.54
CA GLU A 131 -9.70 -0.55 -9.00
C GLU A 131 -9.56 -1.35 -7.70
N SER A 132 -8.69 -2.36 -7.67
CA SER A 132 -8.43 -3.16 -6.46
C SER A 132 -7.76 -2.34 -5.35
N ILE A 133 -6.76 -1.52 -5.67
CA ILE A 133 -6.10 -0.62 -4.72
C ILE A 133 -7.13 0.32 -4.08
N GLU A 134 -8.03 0.92 -4.86
CA GLU A 134 -9.01 1.85 -4.31
C GLU A 134 -10.04 1.16 -3.43
N GLN A 135 -10.63 0.06 -3.92
CA GLN A 135 -11.76 -0.62 -3.26
C GLN A 135 -11.33 -1.52 -2.09
N ASP A 136 -10.19 -2.20 -2.22
CA ASP A 136 -9.80 -3.27 -1.31
C ASP A 136 -8.65 -2.87 -0.38
N ILE A 137 -7.98 -1.73 -0.66
CA ILE A 137 -6.88 -1.25 0.18
C ILE A 137 -7.12 0.17 0.68
N HIS A 138 -7.24 1.16 -0.22
CA HIS A 138 -7.25 2.57 0.13
C HIS A 138 -8.48 2.98 0.95
N ILE A 139 -9.67 2.58 0.51
CA ILE A 139 -10.92 2.82 1.24
C ILE A 139 -10.88 2.13 2.62
N PRO A 140 -10.52 0.84 2.73
CA PRO A 140 -10.33 0.18 4.03
C PRO A 140 -9.32 0.89 4.94
N MET A 141 -8.17 1.33 4.43
CA MET A 141 -7.19 2.08 5.24
C MET A 141 -7.79 3.36 5.84
N LYS A 142 -8.61 4.10 5.07
CA LYS A 142 -9.30 5.30 5.57
C LYS A 142 -10.31 4.95 6.65
N LYS A 143 -11.16 3.96 6.41
CA LYS A 143 -12.16 3.49 7.39
C LYS A 143 -11.52 2.98 8.67
N PHE A 144 -10.38 2.31 8.56
CA PHE A 144 -9.59 1.89 9.71
C PHE A 144 -9.09 3.08 10.54
N LEU A 145 -8.54 4.11 9.89
CA LEU A 145 -8.13 5.33 10.58
C LEU A 145 -9.32 6.03 11.26
N GLU A 146 -10.44 6.19 10.54
CA GLU A 146 -11.67 6.79 11.09
C GLU A 146 -12.15 6.02 12.32
N LYS A 147 -12.13 4.69 12.28
CA LYS A 147 -12.46 3.83 13.42
C LYS A 147 -11.54 4.10 14.62
N LEU A 148 -10.24 4.22 14.42
CA LEU A 148 -9.28 4.52 15.48
C LEU A 148 -9.51 5.91 16.09
N GLU A 149 -9.73 6.92 15.26
CA GLU A 149 -10.02 8.29 15.69
C GLU A 149 -11.31 8.36 16.52
N MET A 150 -12.38 7.66 16.10
CA MET A 150 -13.63 7.58 16.86
C MET A 150 -13.47 6.91 18.23
N VAL A 151 -12.66 5.84 18.31
CA VAL A 151 -12.39 5.16 19.58
C VAL A 151 -11.63 6.07 20.54
N ASN A 152 -10.64 6.82 20.06
CA ASN A 152 -9.89 7.77 20.87
C ASN A 152 -10.78 8.94 21.35
N LEU A 153 -11.65 9.48 20.50
CA LEU A 153 -12.62 10.51 20.89
C LEU A 153 -13.56 10.02 22.00
N LYS A 154 -14.17 8.84 21.84
CA LYS A 154 -15.07 8.28 22.87
C LYS A 154 -14.36 8.08 24.20
N THR A 155 -13.12 7.61 24.17
CA THR A 155 -12.30 7.39 25.37
C THR A 155 -12.02 8.70 26.11
N TYR A 156 -11.78 9.79 25.37
CA TYR A 156 -11.56 11.12 25.95
C TYR A 156 -12.80 11.63 26.69
N TYR A 157 -13.99 11.49 26.11
CA TYR A 157 -15.24 11.93 26.74
C TYR A 157 -15.63 11.11 27.98
N THR A 158 -15.30 9.81 28.03
CA THR A 158 -15.54 8.98 29.23
C THR A 158 -14.60 9.26 30.40
N LEU A 159 -13.46 9.92 30.18
CA LEU A 159 -12.49 10.24 31.25
C LEU A 159 -12.72 11.64 31.85
N THR A 160 -13.57 12.46 31.24
CA THR A 160 -13.87 13.84 31.67
C THR A 160 -15.23 14.02 32.34
N VAL A 161 -15.95 12.93 32.65
CA VAL A 161 -17.25 12.94 33.34
C VAL A 161 -17.13 12.28 34.71
#